data_AF-A0A6J4MZY2-F1
#
_entry.id   AF-A0A6J4MZY2-F1
#
_cell.length_a   1.000
_cell.length_b   1.000
_cell.length_c   1.000
_cell.angle_alpha   90.00
_cell.angle_beta   90.00
_cell.angle_gamma   90.00
#
_symmetry.space_group_name_H-M   'P 1'
#
loop_
_entity.id
_entity.type
_entity.pdbx_description
1 polymer ?
#
loop_
_entity_poly.entity_id
_entity_poly.type
_entity_poly.pdbx_seq_one_letter_code
_entity_poly.pdbx_strand_id
1 'polypeptide(L)'
;TGFFAPGLDQAIARGVNLPATVERTLIGFMGCAAAFNALRLAGSIVGARADARVLIVCVELCTVHIQPSADRTNLVVASLFADGAGACIVGATEDAAHDQFAIDGFYTALHPDSTDDMVWQIGDYGFSLQLSALIPRRLEVAAPTALAQLVDDPATLDFWAIHPGGRQIVDRLANVFELQPEQVEPSREVLRQYGNMSSGTILFVLQAWREKFRAERAGETVNGVAMAFGPGLVIEMAKLTYIPAIPYVGSQDEAQGVLSEVLA
;
A
#
# COMPACT_ATOMS: atom_id res chain seq x y z
N THR A 1 5.45 12.24 -6.61
CA THR A 1 5.37 13.64 -6.15
C THR A 1 6.02 14.57 -7.18
N GLY A 2 5.40 14.73 -8.36
CA GLY A 2 5.93 15.61 -9.42
C GLY A 2 5.25 15.32 -10.75
N PHE A 3 5.36 16.26 -11.70
CA PHE A 3 4.76 16.13 -13.02
C PHE A 3 5.76 16.53 -14.11
N PHE A 4 5.83 15.74 -15.17
CA PHE A 4 6.52 16.10 -16.41
C PHE A 4 5.85 15.40 -17.59
N ALA A 5 6.09 15.90 -18.80
CA ALA A 5 5.54 15.35 -20.04
C ALA A 5 6.65 15.25 -21.10
N PRO A 6 6.86 14.09 -21.77
CA PRO A 6 6.20 12.79 -21.58
C PRO A 6 6.37 12.20 -20.17
N GLY A 7 5.30 11.65 -19.60
CA GLY A 7 5.23 11.28 -18.18
C GLY A 7 6.06 10.08 -17.75
N LEU A 8 6.16 9.92 -16.44
CA LEU A 8 6.90 8.82 -15.79
C LEU A 8 6.40 7.44 -16.22
N ASP A 9 5.10 7.31 -16.48
CA ASP A 9 4.48 6.11 -17.00
C ASP A 9 5.10 5.64 -18.33
N GLN A 10 5.47 6.56 -19.22
CA GLN A 10 6.18 6.24 -20.46
C GLN A 10 7.63 5.86 -20.22
N ALA A 11 8.31 6.57 -19.31
CA ALA A 11 9.68 6.25 -18.94
C ALA A 11 9.78 4.85 -18.33
N ILE A 12 8.86 4.49 -17.43
CA ILE A 12 8.76 3.15 -16.85
C ILE A 12 8.46 2.12 -17.94
N ALA A 13 7.44 2.34 -18.77
CA ALA A 13 7.07 1.39 -19.82
C ALA A 13 8.24 1.07 -20.76
N ARG A 14 9.03 2.07 -21.14
CA ARG A 14 10.25 1.87 -21.94
C ARG A 14 11.35 1.16 -21.13
N GLY A 15 11.59 1.59 -19.89
CA GLY A 15 12.65 1.06 -19.04
C GLY A 15 12.50 -0.43 -18.71
N VAL A 16 11.26 -0.92 -18.63
CA VAL A 16 10.95 -2.33 -18.38
C VAL A 16 10.48 -3.08 -19.65
N ASN A 17 10.66 -2.49 -20.84
CA ASN A 17 10.34 -3.09 -22.14
C ASN A 17 8.88 -3.57 -22.28
N LEU A 18 7.92 -2.80 -21.76
CA LEU A 18 6.49 -3.08 -21.99
C LEU A 18 6.12 -2.82 -23.47
N PRO A 19 5.10 -3.53 -24.00
CA PRO A 19 4.62 -3.30 -25.35
C PRO A 19 4.25 -1.83 -25.60
N ALA A 20 4.49 -1.33 -26.80
CA ALA A 20 4.11 0.04 -27.19
C ALA A 20 2.58 0.29 -27.13
N THR A 21 1.79 -0.79 -27.09
CA THR A 21 0.33 -0.79 -26.95
C THR A 21 -0.15 -0.82 -25.50
N VAL A 22 0.75 -0.78 -24.50
CA VAL A 22 0.36 -0.82 -23.09
C VAL A 22 -0.54 0.35 -22.73
N GLU A 23 -1.68 0.04 -22.10
CA GLU A 23 -2.60 1.03 -21.53
C GLU A 23 -1.95 1.66 -20.30
N ARG A 24 -2.00 2.99 -20.19
CA ARG A 24 -1.35 3.74 -19.12
C ARG A 24 -2.34 4.70 -18.47
N THR A 25 -2.37 4.69 -17.13
CA THR A 25 -3.16 5.64 -16.33
C THR A 25 -2.25 6.30 -15.31
N LEU A 26 -2.27 7.64 -15.27
CA LEU A 26 -1.56 8.40 -14.25
C LEU A 26 -2.52 8.76 -13.12
N ILE A 27 -2.23 8.27 -11.92
CA ILE A 27 -2.93 8.67 -10.69
C ILE A 27 -2.03 9.69 -9.98
N GLY A 28 -2.37 10.97 -10.14
CA GLY A 28 -1.60 12.09 -9.60
C GLY A 28 -2.35 12.81 -8.48
N PHE A 29 -1.59 13.46 -7.60
CA PHE A 29 -2.12 14.44 -6.62
C PHE A 29 -3.12 13.90 -5.58
N MET A 30 -3.10 12.58 -5.32
CA MET A 30 -3.93 11.94 -4.27
C MET A 30 -3.16 11.64 -2.97
N GLY A 31 -1.89 12.05 -2.90
CA GLY A 31 -1.04 11.89 -1.72
C GLY A 31 -0.88 10.43 -1.27
N CYS A 32 -0.74 10.22 0.03
CA CYS A 32 -0.41 8.91 0.60
C CYS A 32 -1.47 7.82 0.36
N ALA A 33 -2.71 8.19 0.00
CA ALA A 33 -3.79 7.26 -0.29
C ALA A 33 -3.85 6.80 -1.76
N ALA A 34 -2.98 7.32 -2.64
CA ALA A 34 -3.05 7.08 -4.09
C ALA A 34 -2.94 5.60 -4.48
N ALA A 35 -2.17 4.80 -3.72
CA ALA A 35 -2.01 3.36 -4.00
C ALA A 35 -3.34 2.59 -3.94
N PHE A 36 -4.28 2.98 -3.07
CA PHE A 36 -5.60 2.33 -2.98
C PHE A 36 -6.46 2.64 -4.21
N ASN A 37 -6.37 3.85 -4.74
CA ASN A 37 -7.03 4.23 -5.98
C ASN A 37 -6.44 3.46 -7.18
N ALA A 38 -5.13 3.23 -7.19
CA ALA A 38 -4.47 2.37 -8.17
C ALA A 38 -4.93 0.91 -8.07
N LEU A 39 -4.99 0.36 -6.86
CA LEU A 39 -5.46 -1.01 -6.61
C LEU A 39 -6.92 -1.20 -7.01
N ARG A 40 -7.79 -0.23 -6.72
CA ARG A 40 -9.21 -0.26 -7.11
C ARG A 40 -9.40 -0.22 -8.63
N LEU A 41 -8.63 0.63 -9.31
CA LEU A 41 -8.62 0.68 -10.77
C LEU A 41 -8.12 -0.65 -11.35
N ALA A 42 -7.03 -1.19 -10.81
CA ALA A 42 -6.49 -2.48 -11.23
C ALA A 42 -7.50 -3.61 -11.03
N GLY A 43 -8.18 -3.67 -9.88
CA GLY A 43 -9.24 -4.63 -9.61
C GLY A 43 -10.40 -4.51 -10.61
N SER A 44 -10.77 -3.29 -11.00
CA SER A 44 -11.81 -3.07 -12.03
C SER A 44 -11.36 -3.57 -13.41
N ILE A 45 -10.09 -3.33 -13.79
CA ILE A 45 -9.53 -3.79 -15.06
C ILE A 45 -9.47 -5.33 -15.10
N VAL A 46 -8.94 -5.96 -14.05
CA VAL A 46 -8.80 -7.42 -13.93
C VAL A 46 -10.17 -8.08 -13.84
N GLY A 47 -11.13 -7.49 -13.12
CA GLY A 47 -12.50 -8.00 -13.07
C GLY A 47 -13.21 -7.99 -14.42
N ALA A 48 -12.88 -7.02 -15.29
CA ALA A 48 -13.39 -6.97 -16.65
C ALA A 48 -12.61 -7.87 -17.64
N ARG A 49 -11.33 -8.14 -17.36
CA ARG A 49 -10.42 -8.95 -18.19
C ARG A 49 -9.53 -9.82 -17.32
N ALA A 50 -9.91 -11.08 -17.12
CA ALA A 50 -9.21 -11.99 -16.21
C ALA A 50 -7.75 -12.29 -16.61
N ASP A 51 -7.43 -12.16 -17.90
CA ASP A 51 -6.07 -12.30 -18.45
C ASP A 51 -5.20 -11.04 -18.25
N ALA A 52 -5.80 -9.91 -17.86
CA ALA A 52 -5.06 -8.68 -17.65
C ALA A 52 -4.05 -8.82 -16.48
N ARG A 53 -2.93 -8.11 -16.63
CA ARG A 53 -1.94 -7.89 -15.59
C ARG A 53 -1.66 -6.40 -15.49
N VAL A 54 -1.89 -5.84 -14.31
CA VAL A 54 -1.73 -4.41 -14.07
C VAL A 54 -0.51 -4.19 -13.19
N LEU A 55 0.52 -3.55 -13.76
CA LEU A 55 1.67 -3.07 -13.00
C LEU A 55 1.32 -1.72 -12.35
N ILE A 56 1.27 -1.70 -11.02
CA ILE A 56 1.14 -0.48 -10.24
C ILE A 56 2.53 -0.05 -9.80
N VAL A 57 2.87 1.22 -10.02
CA VAL A 57 4.12 1.82 -9.56
C VAL A 57 3.82 3.12 -8.84
N CYS A 58 4.25 3.22 -7.58
CA CYS A 58 4.24 4.44 -6.79
C CYS A 58 5.67 4.97 -6.72
N VAL A 59 5.91 6.19 -7.23
CA VAL A 59 7.23 6.84 -7.17
C VAL A 59 7.10 8.21 -6.53
N GLU A 60 7.77 8.37 -5.39
CA GLU A 60 7.65 9.53 -4.52
C GLU A 60 9.06 10.04 -4.23
N LEU A 61 9.37 11.21 -4.78
CA LEU A 61 10.55 11.99 -4.45
C LEU A 61 10.06 13.16 -3.59
N CYS A 62 9.84 12.93 -2.31
CA CYS A 62 9.30 13.95 -1.41
C CYS A 62 10.37 14.98 -1.02
N THR A 63 11.63 14.57 -0.94
CA THR A 63 12.73 15.41 -0.46
C THR A 63 13.02 16.59 -1.38
N VAL A 64 12.71 16.47 -2.67
CA VAL A 64 12.87 17.56 -3.66
C VAL A 64 11.98 18.77 -3.37
N HIS A 65 10.96 18.61 -2.53
CA HIS A 65 10.03 19.68 -2.13
C HIS A 65 10.40 20.34 -0.79
N ILE A 66 11.43 19.84 -0.10
CA ILE A 66 11.87 20.39 1.19
C ILE A 66 12.49 21.77 0.97
N GLN A 67 11.94 22.77 1.68
CA GLN A 67 12.40 24.15 1.62
C GLN A 67 12.91 24.59 2.99
N PRO A 68 13.97 25.42 3.07
CA PRO A 68 14.43 25.99 4.33
C PRO A 68 13.31 26.76 5.04
N SER A 69 13.04 26.40 6.28
CA SER A 69 11.97 27.02 7.07
C SER A 69 12.29 26.97 8.56
N ALA A 70 11.98 28.05 9.28
CA ALA A 70 11.99 28.07 10.75
C ALA A 70 10.62 27.66 11.35
N ASP A 71 9.58 27.54 10.51
CA ASP A 71 8.26 27.08 10.94
C ASP A 71 8.28 25.62 11.39
N ARG A 72 7.66 25.34 12.54
CA ARG A 72 7.67 24.02 13.17
C ARG A 72 6.94 22.97 12.35
N THR A 73 5.83 23.34 11.70
CA THR A 73 5.06 22.40 10.86
C THR A 73 5.89 21.96 9.68
N ASN A 74 6.58 22.90 9.02
CA ASN A 74 7.49 22.59 7.91
C ASN A 74 8.67 21.72 8.35
N LEU A 75 9.22 21.94 9.55
CA LEU A 75 10.29 21.09 10.10
C LEU A 75 9.81 19.67 10.40
N VAL A 76 8.57 19.51 10.89
CA VAL A 76 7.95 18.18 11.11
C VAL A 76 7.69 17.47 9.78
N VAL A 77 7.21 18.19 8.76
CA VAL A 77 7.06 17.66 7.41
C VAL A 77 8.42 17.18 6.87
N ALA A 78 9.44 18.02 6.96
CA ALA A 78 10.78 17.71 6.46
C ALA A 78 11.46 16.54 7.20
N SER A 79 11.13 16.30 8.48
CA SER A 79 11.68 15.16 9.24
C SER A 79 10.92 13.85 9.02
N LEU A 80 9.74 13.91 8.41
CA LEU A 80 8.84 12.79 8.24
C LEU A 80 8.94 12.19 6.83
N PHE A 81 8.92 13.03 5.81
CA PHE A 81 8.85 12.57 4.43
C PHE A 81 10.20 12.14 3.87
N ALA A 82 10.16 11.10 3.05
CA ALA A 82 11.31 10.48 2.42
C ALA A 82 11.03 10.16 0.96
N ASP A 83 12.07 9.76 0.25
CA ASP A 83 11.97 9.29 -1.13
C ASP A 83 11.81 7.78 -1.17
N GLY A 84 11.00 7.28 -2.10
CA GLY A 84 10.79 5.85 -2.27
C GLY A 84 10.06 5.50 -3.56
N ALA A 85 10.27 4.27 -4.01
CA ALA A 85 9.52 3.68 -5.11
C ALA A 85 9.08 2.27 -4.74
N GLY A 86 7.79 2.00 -4.86
CA GLY A 86 7.19 0.68 -4.63
C GLY A 86 6.37 0.25 -5.83
N ALA A 87 6.35 -1.05 -6.12
CA ALA A 87 5.56 -1.59 -7.22
C ALA A 87 4.93 -2.93 -6.84
N CYS A 88 3.78 -3.21 -7.44
CA CYS A 88 3.14 -4.52 -7.36
C CYS A 88 2.45 -4.86 -8.69
N ILE A 89 2.18 -6.15 -8.89
CA ILE A 89 1.40 -6.65 -10.02
C ILE A 89 0.07 -7.13 -9.47
N VAL A 90 -1.01 -6.70 -10.11
CA VAL A 90 -2.38 -7.16 -9.82
C VAL A 90 -2.85 -7.98 -11.02
N GLY A 91 -3.39 -9.16 -10.76
CA GLY A 91 -3.95 -10.08 -11.74
C GLY A 91 -5.11 -10.86 -11.13
N ALA A 92 -5.74 -11.72 -11.94
CA ALA A 92 -6.70 -12.68 -11.39
C ALA A 92 -5.97 -13.60 -10.40
N THR A 93 -6.67 -14.00 -9.33
CA THR A 93 -6.13 -14.97 -8.38
C THR A 93 -5.85 -16.27 -9.12
N GLU A 94 -4.58 -16.64 -9.22
CA GLU A 94 -4.12 -17.92 -9.78
C GLU A 94 -3.62 -18.83 -8.67
N ASP A 95 -3.70 -20.14 -8.89
CA ASP A 95 -3.30 -21.12 -7.89
C ASP A 95 -1.77 -21.25 -7.74
N ALA A 96 -1.37 -21.35 -6.48
CA ALA A 96 -0.22 -22.11 -5.94
C ALA A 96 1.21 -21.61 -6.14
N ALA A 97 1.59 -20.96 -7.25
CA ALA A 97 3.02 -20.76 -7.54
C ALA A 97 3.71 -19.69 -6.66
N HIS A 98 2.96 -18.67 -6.25
CA HIS A 98 3.45 -17.56 -5.44
C HIS A 98 2.42 -17.21 -4.36
N ASP A 99 2.91 -16.75 -3.22
CA ASP A 99 2.07 -16.13 -2.21
C ASP A 99 1.56 -14.77 -2.71
N GLN A 100 0.38 -14.38 -2.27
CA GLN A 100 -0.33 -13.21 -2.78
C GLN A 100 -1.26 -12.62 -1.73
N PHE A 101 -1.62 -11.36 -1.90
CA PHE A 101 -2.75 -10.76 -1.18
C PHE A 101 -3.96 -10.73 -2.12
N ALA A 102 -4.97 -11.53 -1.80
CA ALA A 102 -6.29 -11.36 -2.40
C ALA A 102 -6.91 -10.07 -1.90
N ILE A 103 -7.60 -9.34 -2.79
CA ILE A 103 -8.28 -8.10 -2.45
C ILE A 103 -9.77 -8.40 -2.36
N ASP A 104 -10.30 -8.47 -1.15
CA ASP A 104 -11.67 -8.92 -0.89
C ASP A 104 -12.69 -7.79 -0.95
N GLY A 105 -12.22 -6.55 -0.80
CA GLY A 105 -13.08 -5.39 -0.83
C GLY A 105 -12.33 -4.11 -0.54
N PHE A 106 -13.00 -3.00 -0.83
CA PHE A 106 -12.48 -1.67 -0.57
C PHE A 106 -13.55 -0.79 0.06
N TYR A 107 -13.11 0.20 0.83
CA TYR A 107 -13.99 1.25 1.34
C TYR A 107 -13.29 2.60 1.30
N THR A 108 -14.06 3.67 1.06
CA THR A 108 -13.58 5.06 1.01
C THR A 108 -14.49 5.92 1.85
N ALA A 109 -13.91 6.79 2.67
CA ALA A 109 -14.65 7.83 3.39
C ALA A 109 -13.92 9.17 3.32
N LEU A 110 -14.69 10.24 3.17
CA LEU A 110 -14.23 11.60 3.35
C LEU A 110 -14.67 12.07 4.73
N HIS A 111 -13.74 12.62 5.50
CA HIS A 111 -14.09 13.23 6.78
C HIS A 111 -14.67 14.64 6.54
N PRO A 112 -15.83 14.99 7.11
CA PRO A 112 -16.41 16.32 6.94
C PRO A 112 -15.50 17.41 7.52
N ASP A 113 -15.59 18.61 6.96
CA ASP A 113 -14.91 19.82 7.45
C ASP A 113 -13.41 19.63 7.70
N SER A 114 -12.72 18.99 6.75
CA SER A 114 -11.27 18.68 6.85
C SER A 114 -10.45 19.02 5.61
N THR A 115 -11.00 19.82 4.71
CA THR A 115 -10.34 20.22 3.46
C THR A 115 -8.98 20.87 3.70
N ASP A 116 -8.84 21.62 4.79
CA ASP A 116 -7.61 22.33 5.15
C ASP A 116 -6.64 21.51 6.01
N ASP A 117 -7.00 20.27 6.37
CA ASP A 117 -6.17 19.47 7.28
C ASP A 117 -4.93 18.91 6.59
N MET A 118 -5.02 18.55 5.31
CA MET A 118 -3.91 18.04 4.52
C MET A 118 -3.97 18.63 3.12
N VAL A 119 -3.13 19.62 2.85
CA VAL A 119 -3.17 20.40 1.61
C VAL A 119 -1.82 20.39 0.92
N TRP A 120 -1.84 20.15 -0.39
CA TRP A 120 -0.69 20.30 -1.29
C TRP A 120 -0.91 21.53 -2.16
N GLN A 121 -0.05 22.53 -2.01
CA GLN A 121 -0.06 23.72 -2.86
C GLN A 121 1.14 23.68 -3.80
N ILE A 122 0.91 23.91 -5.09
CA ILE A 122 1.99 24.03 -6.07
C ILE A 122 2.59 25.42 -5.92
N GLY A 123 3.85 25.49 -5.53
CA GLY A 123 4.62 26.74 -5.46
C GLY A 123 5.77 26.77 -6.47
N ASP A 124 6.47 27.91 -6.52
CA ASP A 124 7.55 28.16 -7.48
C ASP A 124 8.77 27.26 -7.27
N TYR A 125 8.97 26.75 -6.05
CA TYR A 125 10.14 25.95 -5.65
C TYR A 125 9.78 24.49 -5.31
N GLY A 126 8.56 24.06 -5.62
CA GLY A 126 8.06 22.72 -5.29
C GLY A 126 6.68 22.76 -4.65
N PHE A 127 6.24 21.60 -4.17
CA PHE A 127 4.95 21.48 -3.49
C PHE A 127 5.08 21.85 -2.02
N SER A 128 4.30 22.82 -1.57
CA SER A 128 4.16 23.15 -0.16
C SER A 128 3.12 22.24 0.47
N LEU A 129 3.53 21.47 1.46
CA LEU A 129 2.66 20.57 2.21
C LEU A 129 2.29 21.19 3.55
N GLN A 130 0.99 21.36 3.78
CA GLN A 130 0.44 21.75 5.07
C GLN A 130 -0.22 20.54 5.74
N LEU A 131 0.17 20.26 6.98
CA LEU A 131 -0.40 19.21 7.82
C LEU A 131 -0.94 19.79 9.12
N SER A 132 -2.25 19.59 9.34
CA SER A 132 -2.93 19.92 10.59
C SER A 132 -2.57 18.92 11.68
N ALA A 133 -2.26 19.43 12.88
CA ALA A 133 -2.06 18.60 14.06
C ALA A 133 -3.33 17.84 14.49
N LEU A 134 -4.50 18.14 13.91
CA LEU A 134 -5.77 17.47 14.20
C LEU A 134 -5.93 16.14 13.46
N ILE A 135 -5.16 15.88 12.39
CA ILE A 135 -5.29 14.66 11.56
C ILE A 135 -5.33 13.40 12.43
N PRO A 136 -4.39 13.15 13.37
CA PRO A 136 -4.40 11.90 14.14
C PRO A 136 -5.67 11.74 14.97
N ARG A 137 -6.19 12.83 15.56
CA ARG A 137 -7.43 12.81 16.35
C ARG A 137 -8.66 12.59 15.47
N ARG A 138 -8.71 13.20 14.28
CA ARG A 138 -9.83 13.01 13.35
C ARG A 138 -9.90 11.57 12.84
N LEU A 139 -8.75 10.97 12.55
CA LEU A 139 -8.67 9.55 12.16
C LEU A 139 -9.11 8.62 13.30
N GLU A 140 -8.71 8.90 14.53
CA GLU A 140 -9.16 8.16 15.73
C GLU A 140 -10.70 8.13 15.85
N VAL A 141 -11.39 9.19 15.44
CA VAL A 141 -12.86 9.23 15.44
C VAL A 141 -13.47 8.55 14.20
N ALA A 142 -12.90 8.77 13.02
CA ALA A 142 -13.50 8.37 11.75
C ALA A 142 -13.18 6.93 11.33
N ALA A 143 -12.01 6.41 11.67
CA ALA A 143 -11.55 5.09 11.23
C ALA A 143 -12.42 3.93 11.74
N PRO A 144 -12.95 3.91 12.99
CA PRO A 144 -13.86 2.85 13.43
C PRO A 144 -15.14 2.75 12.60
N THR A 145 -15.78 3.88 12.32
CA THR A 145 -16.99 3.91 11.50
C THR A 145 -16.70 3.46 10.07
N ALA A 146 -15.56 3.85 9.51
CA ALA A 146 -15.14 3.42 8.19
C ALA A 146 -14.86 1.91 8.13
N LEU A 147 -14.17 1.37 9.14
CA LEU A 147 -13.86 -0.06 9.21
C LEU A 147 -15.13 -0.91 9.28
N ALA A 148 -16.12 -0.49 10.08
CA ALA A 148 -17.39 -1.20 10.22
C ALA A 148 -18.21 -1.28 8.91
N GLN A 149 -17.89 -0.48 7.89
CA GLN A 149 -18.50 -0.60 6.56
C GLN A 149 -17.80 -1.63 5.65
N LEU A 150 -16.61 -2.08 6.04
CA LEU A 150 -15.77 -2.98 5.25
C LEU A 150 -15.59 -4.36 5.91
N VAL A 151 -15.61 -4.41 7.24
CA VAL A 151 -15.35 -5.61 8.03
C VAL A 151 -16.43 -5.75 9.09
N ASP A 152 -17.19 -6.84 9.03
CA ASP A 152 -18.28 -7.12 9.97
C ASP A 152 -17.79 -7.34 11.40
N ASP A 153 -16.72 -8.12 11.56
CA ASP A 153 -16.09 -8.42 12.85
C ASP A 153 -14.57 -8.17 12.79
N PRO A 154 -14.08 -7.04 13.33
CA PRO A 154 -12.65 -6.72 13.39
C PRO A 154 -11.81 -7.75 14.14
N ALA A 155 -12.39 -8.56 15.04
CA ALA A 155 -11.67 -9.60 15.76
C ALA A 155 -11.20 -10.75 14.84
N THR A 156 -11.76 -10.84 13.62
CA THR A 156 -11.33 -11.80 12.59
C THR A 156 -10.07 -11.36 11.84
N LEU A 157 -9.58 -10.14 12.08
CA LEU A 157 -8.40 -9.60 11.41
C LEU A 157 -7.14 -9.97 12.18
N ASP A 158 -6.27 -10.74 11.54
CA ASP A 158 -4.97 -11.12 12.05
C ASP A 158 -3.94 -9.97 11.96
N PHE A 159 -4.01 -9.14 10.91
CA PHE A 159 -3.00 -8.11 10.65
C PHE A 159 -3.55 -6.77 10.18
N TRP A 160 -2.79 -5.70 10.44
CA TRP A 160 -3.15 -4.33 10.13
C TRP A 160 -2.00 -3.62 9.41
N ALA A 161 -2.18 -3.40 8.10
CA ALA A 161 -1.27 -2.61 7.27
C ALA A 161 -1.71 -1.14 7.31
N ILE A 162 -1.27 -0.41 8.33
CA ILE A 162 -1.62 1.00 8.52
C ILE A 162 -0.54 1.86 7.85
N HIS A 163 -0.90 2.66 6.86
CA HIS A 163 0.03 3.62 6.27
C HIS A 163 0.62 4.51 7.37
N PRO A 164 1.94 4.47 7.60
CA PRO A 164 2.53 5.19 8.70
C PRO A 164 2.84 6.62 8.28
N GLY A 165 1.78 7.41 8.10
CA GLY A 165 1.90 8.84 7.75
C GLY A 165 2.65 9.65 8.80
N GLY A 166 2.80 9.09 10.00
CA GLY A 166 3.66 9.52 11.10
C GLY A 166 3.43 8.60 12.30
N ARG A 167 4.34 8.62 13.27
CA ARG A 167 4.25 7.72 14.44
C ARG A 167 2.90 7.80 15.15
N GLN A 168 2.37 9.02 15.35
CA GLN A 168 1.10 9.22 16.05
C GLN A 168 -0.10 8.60 15.34
N ILE A 169 -0.05 8.45 14.00
CA ILE A 169 -1.13 7.82 13.23
C ILE A 169 -1.25 6.35 13.62
N VAL A 170 -0.12 5.63 13.57
CA VAL A 170 -0.06 4.20 13.94
C VAL A 170 -0.38 4.02 15.41
N ASP A 171 0.17 4.86 16.31
CA ASP A 171 -0.09 4.80 17.76
C ASP A 171 -1.58 4.94 18.08
N ARG A 172 -2.25 5.96 17.51
CA ARG A 172 -3.66 6.21 17.82
C ARG A 172 -4.57 5.14 17.26
N LEU A 173 -4.36 4.71 16.02
CA LEU A 173 -5.18 3.68 15.41
C LEU A 173 -4.98 2.33 16.11
N ALA A 174 -3.75 1.98 16.50
CA ALA A 174 -3.51 0.81 17.33
C ALA A 174 -4.27 0.85 18.65
N ASN A 175 -4.29 2.01 19.33
CA ASN A 175 -5.04 2.15 20.58
C ASN A 175 -6.56 2.06 20.35
N VAL A 176 -7.08 2.72 19.32
CA VAL A 176 -8.53 2.77 19.01
C VAL A 176 -9.08 1.40 18.64
N PHE A 177 -8.28 0.60 17.94
CA PHE A 177 -8.65 -0.76 17.55
C PHE A 177 -8.14 -1.82 18.55
N GLU A 178 -7.59 -1.40 19.69
CA GLU A 178 -7.06 -2.28 20.75
C GLU A 178 -6.05 -3.33 20.25
N LEU A 179 -5.21 -2.93 19.28
CA LEU A 179 -4.28 -3.81 18.58
C LEU A 179 -3.07 -4.16 19.44
N GLN A 180 -2.61 -5.40 19.31
CA GLN A 180 -1.35 -5.83 19.88
C GLN A 180 -0.17 -5.20 19.12
N PRO A 181 1.00 -5.00 19.77
CA PRO A 181 2.18 -4.44 19.13
C PRO A 181 2.57 -5.16 17.83
N GLU A 182 2.44 -6.49 17.80
CA GLU A 182 2.78 -7.35 16.66
C GLU A 182 1.86 -7.11 15.46
N GLN A 183 0.60 -6.70 15.69
CA GLN A 183 -0.39 -6.46 14.64
C GLN A 183 -0.16 -5.16 13.85
N VAL A 184 0.76 -4.30 14.31
CA VAL A 184 1.15 -3.05 13.62
C VAL A 184 2.67 -2.90 13.47
N GLU A 185 3.44 -3.91 13.88
CA GLU A 185 4.90 -3.87 13.89
C GLU A 185 5.50 -3.56 12.51
N PRO A 186 5.05 -4.19 11.40
CA PRO A 186 5.55 -3.85 10.06
C PRO A 186 5.33 -2.39 9.66
N SER A 187 4.21 -1.79 10.07
CA SER A 187 3.92 -0.37 9.80
C SER A 187 4.90 0.55 10.54
N ARG A 188 5.26 0.19 11.79
CA ARG A 188 6.23 0.92 12.60
C ARG A 188 7.65 0.77 12.06
N GLU A 189 8.01 -0.44 11.67
CA GLU A 189 9.35 -0.74 11.17
C GLU A 189 9.63 -0.05 9.83
N VAL A 190 8.66 -0.04 8.91
CA VAL A 190 8.77 0.70 7.65
C VAL A 190 8.99 2.20 7.90
N LEU A 191 8.22 2.80 8.81
CA LEU A 191 8.44 4.21 9.17
C LEU A 191 9.83 4.45 9.77
N ARG A 192 10.30 3.54 10.63
CA ARG A 192 11.59 3.65 11.29
C ARG A 192 12.75 3.55 10.30
N GLN A 193 12.66 2.65 9.32
CA GLN A 193 13.73 2.42 8.35
C GLN A 193 13.72 3.42 7.20
N TYR A 194 12.53 3.78 6.72
CA TYR A 194 12.39 4.49 5.43
C TYR A 194 11.67 5.83 5.53
N GLY A 195 11.10 6.20 6.68
CA GLY A 195 10.25 7.39 6.79
C GLY A 195 8.92 7.23 6.04
N ASN A 196 8.25 8.36 5.78
CA ASN A 196 7.02 8.42 5.00
C ASN A 196 7.35 8.69 3.51
N MET A 197 7.38 7.63 2.71
CA MET A 197 7.58 7.68 1.25
C MET A 197 6.27 7.93 0.48
N SER A 198 5.35 8.71 1.06
CA SER A 198 4.00 8.98 0.54
C SER A 198 3.28 7.71 0.06
N SER A 199 2.67 7.71 -1.14
CA SER A 199 1.84 6.60 -1.63
C SER A 199 2.55 5.25 -1.70
N GLY A 200 3.88 5.25 -1.92
CA GLY A 200 4.68 4.02 -1.97
C GLY A 200 4.80 3.31 -0.62
N THR A 201 4.58 4.02 0.49
CA THR A 201 4.84 3.48 1.84
C THR A 201 3.95 2.29 2.16
N ILE A 202 2.69 2.30 1.73
CA ILE A 202 1.80 1.16 2.01
C ILE A 202 2.26 -0.12 1.31
N LEU A 203 2.90 -0.01 0.14
CA LEU A 203 3.46 -1.17 -0.57
C LEU A 203 4.64 -1.77 0.19
N PHE A 204 5.46 -0.94 0.84
CA PHE A 204 6.52 -1.41 1.74
C PHE A 204 5.94 -2.10 2.99
N VAL A 205 4.87 -1.57 3.56
CA VAL A 205 4.19 -2.19 4.71
C VAL A 205 3.62 -3.56 4.33
N LEU A 206 2.98 -3.68 3.17
CA LEU A 206 2.47 -4.96 2.67
C LEU A 206 3.60 -5.96 2.38
N GLN A 207 4.73 -5.50 1.84
CA GLN A 207 5.90 -6.34 1.63
C GLN A 207 6.49 -6.83 2.96
N ALA A 208 6.60 -5.96 3.97
CA ALA A 208 7.07 -6.35 5.30
C ALA A 208 6.12 -7.37 5.96
N TRP A 209 4.80 -7.20 5.82
CA TRP A 209 3.82 -8.21 6.24
C TRP A 209 4.01 -9.55 5.52
N ARG A 210 4.19 -9.52 4.19
CA ARG A 210 4.44 -10.71 3.38
C ARG A 210 5.66 -11.48 3.88
N GLU A 211 6.76 -10.78 4.14
CA GLU A 211 7.99 -11.37 4.68
C GLU A 211 7.78 -11.99 6.06
N LYS A 212 7.05 -11.29 6.93
CA LYS A 212 6.68 -11.80 8.26
C LYS A 212 5.85 -13.07 8.18
N PHE A 213 4.82 -13.13 7.31
CA PHE A 213 4.00 -14.32 7.16
C PHE A 213 4.78 -15.51 6.60
N ARG A 214 5.68 -15.28 5.63
CA ARG A 214 6.58 -16.33 5.13
C ARG A 214 7.45 -16.91 6.24
N ALA A 215 7.90 -16.09 7.19
CA ALA A 215 8.76 -16.51 8.29
C ALA A 215 8.01 -17.19 9.44
N GLU A 216 6.82 -16.67 9.80
CA GLU A 216 6.15 -17.01 11.06
C GLU A 216 4.86 -17.84 10.87
N ARG A 217 4.21 -17.74 9.71
CA ARG A 217 2.89 -18.34 9.43
C ARG A 217 2.86 -19.05 8.08
N ALA A 218 3.95 -19.76 7.76
CA ALA A 218 4.11 -20.44 6.49
C ALA A 218 2.97 -21.46 6.26
N GLY A 219 2.27 -21.32 5.13
CA GLY A 219 1.14 -22.19 4.78
C GLY A 219 -0.20 -21.80 5.41
N GLU A 220 -0.26 -20.73 6.21
CA GLU A 220 -1.52 -20.22 6.75
C GLU A 220 -2.10 -19.09 5.89
N THR A 221 -3.41 -19.15 5.66
CA THR A 221 -4.19 -18.03 5.12
C THR A 221 -4.48 -17.06 6.26
N VAL A 222 -4.23 -15.77 6.03
CA VAL A 222 -4.26 -14.74 7.07
C VAL A 222 -5.11 -13.56 6.61
N ASN A 223 -6.05 -13.10 7.41
CA ASN A 223 -6.96 -12.00 7.05
C ASN A 223 -6.49 -10.69 7.67
N GLY A 224 -6.69 -9.58 6.97
CA GLY A 224 -6.32 -8.28 7.50
C GLY A 224 -6.92 -7.13 6.74
N VAL A 225 -6.50 -5.94 7.17
CA VAL A 225 -6.93 -4.68 6.56
C VAL A 225 -5.71 -3.83 6.27
N ALA A 226 -5.71 -3.21 5.10
CA ALA A 226 -4.81 -2.12 4.76
C ALA A 226 -5.57 -0.80 4.80
N MET A 227 -4.94 0.25 5.30
CA MET A 227 -5.53 1.60 5.30
C MET A 227 -4.51 2.69 5.05
N ALA A 228 -4.94 3.73 4.34
CA ALA A 228 -4.16 4.95 4.15
C ALA A 228 -5.04 6.19 4.19
N PHE A 229 -4.37 7.32 4.34
CA PHE A 229 -5.00 8.62 4.54
C PHE A 229 -4.38 9.64 3.60
N GLY A 230 -5.17 10.55 3.07
CA GLY A 230 -4.69 11.52 2.08
C GLY A 230 -5.40 12.87 2.19
N PRO A 231 -5.07 13.82 1.29
CA PRO A 231 -5.74 15.12 1.22
C PRO A 231 -7.26 14.97 1.15
N GLY A 232 -7.99 15.79 1.92
CA GLY A 232 -9.45 15.68 1.98
C GLY A 232 -10.06 16.05 3.33
N LEU A 233 -9.74 15.42 4.45
CA LEU A 233 -9.00 14.19 4.74
C LEU A 233 -9.76 12.95 4.23
N VAL A 234 -9.14 12.16 3.35
CA VAL A 234 -9.69 10.88 2.88
C VAL A 234 -9.15 9.71 3.71
N ILE A 235 -9.98 8.70 3.92
CA ILE A 235 -9.62 7.38 4.42
C ILE A 235 -9.89 6.37 3.31
N GLU A 236 -8.86 5.66 2.88
CA GLU A 236 -8.97 4.52 1.97
C GLU A 236 -8.65 3.23 2.75
N MET A 237 -9.45 2.20 2.53
CA MET A 237 -9.26 0.88 3.15
C MET A 237 -9.41 -0.23 2.12
N ALA A 238 -8.69 -1.33 2.34
CA ALA A 238 -8.81 -2.57 1.60
C ALA A 238 -8.83 -3.75 2.58
N LYS A 239 -9.82 -4.64 2.44
CA LYS A 239 -9.83 -5.93 3.12
C LYS A 239 -8.98 -6.88 2.28
N LEU A 240 -8.03 -7.54 2.94
CA LEU A 240 -7.05 -8.38 2.28
C LEU A 240 -6.99 -9.75 2.94
N THR A 241 -6.84 -10.79 2.13
CA THR A 241 -6.47 -12.13 2.57
C THR A 241 -5.10 -12.47 2.00
N TYR A 242 -4.11 -12.68 2.86
CA TYR A 242 -2.85 -13.27 2.47
C TYR A 242 -3.04 -14.77 2.21
N ILE A 243 -2.68 -15.19 1.01
CA ILE A 243 -2.72 -16.58 0.56
C ILE A 243 -1.26 -17.02 0.37
N PRO A 244 -0.79 -18.05 1.10
CA PRO A 244 0.57 -18.55 0.96
C PRO A 244 0.76 -19.28 -0.38
N ALA A 245 2.00 -19.36 -0.85
CA ALA A 245 2.35 -20.26 -1.95
C ALA A 245 2.07 -21.70 -1.50
N ILE A 246 1.50 -22.53 -2.38
CA ILE A 246 1.35 -23.95 -2.11
C ILE A 246 2.69 -24.60 -2.51
N PRO A 247 3.43 -25.23 -1.59
CA PRO A 247 4.63 -25.96 -1.97
C PRO A 247 4.25 -27.03 -2.98
N TYR A 248 4.96 -27.10 -4.11
CA TYR A 248 4.83 -28.24 -5.01
C TYR A 248 5.24 -29.50 -4.26
N VAL A 249 4.27 -30.30 -3.83
CA VAL A 249 4.51 -31.64 -3.28
C VAL A 249 4.69 -32.58 -4.46
N GLY A 250 5.81 -32.44 -5.17
CA GLY A 250 6.29 -33.50 -6.04
C GLY A 250 6.76 -34.64 -5.16
N SER A 251 6.11 -35.80 -5.25
CA SER A 251 6.66 -37.01 -4.66
C SER A 251 8.07 -37.21 -5.21
N GLN A 252 9.06 -37.38 -4.33
CA GLN A 252 10.42 -37.75 -4.75
C GLN A 252 10.44 -39.11 -5.47
N ASP A 253 9.33 -39.85 -5.48
CA ASP A 253 9.19 -41.14 -6.15
C ASP A 253 8.91 -41.05 -7.67
N GLU A 254 8.29 -39.98 -8.19
CA GLU A 254 8.04 -39.88 -9.63
C GLU A 254 9.30 -39.54 -10.45
N ALA A 255 10.29 -38.88 -9.83
CA ALA A 255 11.56 -38.59 -10.49
C ALA A 255 12.46 -39.83 -10.67
N GLN A 256 12.28 -40.88 -9.86
CA GLN A 256 13.03 -42.15 -10.00
C GLN A 256 12.34 -43.17 -10.92
N GLY A 257 11.01 -43.11 -11.07
CA GLY A 257 10.26 -44.00 -11.96
C GLY A 257 10.45 -43.71 -13.46
N VAL A 258 10.60 -42.44 -13.83
CA VAL A 258 10.73 -42.05 -15.25
C VAL A 258 12.15 -42.30 -15.80
N LEU A 259 13.17 -42.35 -14.94
CA LEU A 259 14.56 -42.62 -15.34
C LEU A 259 14.85 -44.12 -15.56
N SER A 260 14.05 -45.02 -15.01
CA SER A 260 14.22 -46.48 -15.18
C SER A 260 13.52 -47.03 -16.43
N GLU A 261 12.45 -46.40 -16.91
CA GLU A 261 11.75 -46.80 -18.16
C GLU A 261 12.43 -46.28 -19.43
N VAL A 262 13.33 -45.29 -19.35
CA VAL A 262 14.10 -44.80 -20.51
C VAL A 262 15.41 -45.57 -20.71
N LEU A 263 15.80 -46.43 -19.77
CA LEU A 263 17.04 -47.22 -19.81
C LEU A 263 16.82 -48.75 -19.77
N ALA A 264 15.59 -49.23 -19.99
CA ALA A 264 15.26 -50.64 -20.19
C ALA A 264 14.84 -50.91 -21.64
#